data_AF-A0A957QL60-F1
#
_entry.id   AF-A0A957QL60-F1
#
_cell.length_a   1.000
_cell.length_b   1.000
_cell.length_c   1.000
_cell.angle_alpha   90.00
_cell.angle_beta   90.00
_cell.angle_gamma   90.00
#
_symmetry.space_group_name_H-M   'P 1'
#
loop_
_entity.id
_entity.type
_entity.pdbx_description
1 polymer ?
#
loop_
_entity_poly.entity_id
_entity_poly.type
_entity_poly.pdbx_seq_one_letter_code
_entity_poly.pdbx_strand_id
1 'polypeptide(L)'
;YGTWKGFFIRKHPDSLKLRHMVPPAFILALVLALISLFVVEWGFWFMVFILLLYSGFILVATVKMSNKAGTWRYAPLLPAILMALHLSWGAGVWWGFFTRSI
;
A
#
# COMPACT_ATOMS: atom_id res chain seq x y z
N TYR A 1 -3.06 14.44 -1.07
CA TYR A 1 -3.41 13.92 -2.42
C TYR A 1 -4.21 12.61 -2.35
N GLY A 2 -3.81 11.60 -1.55
CA GLY A 2 -4.56 10.33 -1.41
C GLY A 2 -6.03 10.52 -0.97
N THR A 3 -6.29 11.46 -0.06
CA THR A 3 -7.65 11.86 0.39
C THR A 3 -8.58 12.26 -0.75
N TRP A 4 -8.12 13.17 -1.60
CA TRP A 4 -8.85 13.59 -2.80
C TRP A 4 -9.08 12.44 -3.77
N LYS A 5 -8.15 11.49 -3.88
CA LYS A 5 -8.34 10.30 -4.72
C LYS A 5 -9.44 9.39 -4.18
N GLY A 6 -9.50 9.17 -2.87
CA GLY A 6 -10.59 8.40 -2.22
C GLY A 6 -11.96 9.03 -2.46
N PHE A 7 -12.06 10.35 -2.32
CA PHE A 7 -13.28 11.10 -2.64
C PHE A 7 -13.69 10.99 -4.11
N PHE A 8 -12.73 11.16 -5.02
CA PHE A 8 -13.00 11.10 -6.46
C PHE A 8 -13.44 9.70 -6.90
N ILE A 9 -12.81 8.65 -6.36
CA ILE A 9 -13.21 7.26 -6.59
C ILE A 9 -14.66 7.01 -6.15
N ARG A 10 -15.07 7.59 -5.03
CA ARG A 10 -16.44 7.46 -4.51
C ARG A 10 -17.47 8.14 -5.42
N LYS A 11 -17.12 9.26 -6.07
CA LYS A 11 -18.00 9.98 -7.02
C LYS A 11 -17.94 9.41 -8.45
N HIS A 12 -16.80 8.90 -8.88
CA HIS A 12 -16.54 8.40 -10.23
C HIS A 12 -15.79 7.06 -10.18
N PRO A 13 -16.50 5.96 -9.89
CA PRO A 13 -15.89 4.63 -9.79
C PRO A 13 -15.26 4.17 -11.12
N ASP A 14 -15.72 4.67 -12.27
CA ASP A 14 -15.17 4.31 -13.59
C ASP A 14 -13.74 4.85 -13.81
N SER A 15 -13.30 5.81 -13.01
CA SER A 15 -11.94 6.37 -13.07
C SER A 15 -10.88 5.50 -12.37
N LEU A 16 -11.32 4.40 -11.76
CA LEU A 16 -10.51 3.56 -10.90
C LEU A 16 -9.69 2.58 -11.75
N LYS A 17 -8.37 2.74 -11.72
CA LYS A 17 -7.43 1.80 -12.35
C LYS A 17 -6.95 0.82 -11.29
N LEU A 18 -6.90 -0.48 -11.61
CA LEU A 18 -6.39 -1.55 -10.72
C LEU A 18 -5.04 -1.20 -10.05
N ARG A 19 -4.14 -0.55 -10.78
CA ARG A 19 -2.84 -0.09 -10.25
C ARG A 19 -2.95 0.88 -9.06
N HIS A 20 -4.04 1.63 -8.95
CA HIS A 20 -4.31 2.55 -7.85
C HIS A 20 -4.89 1.85 -6.62
N MET A 21 -5.33 0.59 -6.73
CA MET A 21 -5.86 -0.18 -5.61
C MET A 21 -4.75 -0.87 -4.80
N VAL A 22 -3.55 -1.00 -5.35
CA VAL A 22 -2.44 -1.69 -4.68
C VAL A 22 -2.13 -1.10 -3.30
N PRO A 23 -1.97 0.24 -3.13
CA PRO A 23 -1.69 0.79 -1.80
C PRO A 23 -2.86 0.68 -0.81
N PRO A 24 -4.12 1.00 -1.17
CA PRO A 24 -5.27 0.81 -0.27
C PRO A 24 -5.52 -0.66 0.11
N ALA A 25 -5.36 -1.58 -0.85
CA ALA A 25 -5.52 -3.02 -0.62
C ALA A 25 -4.42 -3.55 0.31
N PHE A 26 -3.19 -3.06 0.22
CA PHE A 26 -2.12 -3.41 1.15
C PHE A 26 -2.46 -3.00 2.59
N ILE A 27 -2.97 -1.79 2.80
CA ILE A 27 -3.40 -1.34 4.13
C ILE A 27 -4.54 -2.20 4.65
N LEU A 28 -5.52 -2.53 3.81
CA LEU A 28 -6.61 -3.42 4.20
C LEU A 28 -6.09 -4.81 4.58
N ALA A 29 -5.16 -5.37 3.80
CA ALA A 29 -4.54 -6.65 4.10
C ALA A 29 -3.77 -6.62 5.43
N LEU A 30 -3.04 -5.53 5.72
CA LEU A 30 -2.38 -5.35 7.03
C LEU A 30 -3.37 -5.31 8.19
N VAL A 31 -4.49 -4.59 8.04
CA VAL A 31 -5.52 -4.52 9.07
C VAL A 31 -6.15 -5.91 9.29
N LEU A 32 -6.50 -6.61 8.22
CA LEU A 32 -7.04 -7.97 8.30
C LEU A 32 -6.04 -8.94 8.91
N ALA A 33 -4.75 -8.80 8.59
CA ALA A 33 -3.70 -9.61 9.19
C ALA A 33 -3.56 -9.35 10.69
N LEU A 34 -3.58 -8.08 11.11
CA LEU A 34 -3.56 -7.70 12.51
C LEU A 34 -4.77 -8.27 13.27
N ILE A 35 -5.96 -8.19 12.69
CA ILE A 35 -7.18 -8.80 13.27
C ILE A 35 -7.04 -10.32 13.36
N SER A 36 -6.48 -10.96 12.33
CA SER A 36 -6.34 -12.42 12.31
C SER A 36 -5.46 -12.97 13.43
N LEU A 37 -4.50 -12.19 13.94
CA LEU A 37 -3.66 -12.56 15.09
C LEU A 37 -4.48 -12.85 16.36
N PHE A 38 -5.65 -12.22 16.50
CA PHE A 38 -6.51 -12.35 17.68
C PHE A 38 -7.67 -13.33 17.47
N VAL A 39 -7.96 -13.69 16.23
CA VAL A 39 -9.16 -14.47 15.86
C VAL A 39 -8.82 -15.90 15.44
N VAL A 40 -7.64 -16.11 14.85
CA VAL A 40 -7.26 -17.39 14.24
C VAL A 40 -5.88 -17.78 14.73
N GLU A 41 -5.70 -19.05 15.14
CA GLU A 41 -4.41 -19.57 15.61
C GLU A 41 -3.27 -19.41 14.58
N TRP A 42 -3.61 -19.39 13.29
CA TRP A 42 -2.68 -19.25 12.17
C TRP A 42 -2.47 -17.80 11.73
N GLY A 43 -3.05 -16.83 12.45
CA GLY A 43 -2.96 -15.40 12.11
C GLY A 43 -1.52 -14.90 12.02
N PHE A 44 -0.61 -15.47 12.83
CA PHE A 44 0.81 -15.14 12.77
C PHE A 44 1.42 -15.47 11.40
N TRP A 45 1.14 -16.65 10.86
CA TRP A 45 1.64 -17.06 9.55
C TRP A 45 1.06 -16.20 8.43
N PHE A 46 -0.21 -15.82 8.53
CA PHE A 46 -0.84 -14.91 7.58
C PHE A 46 -0.19 -13.51 7.59
N MET A 47 0.11 -12.98 8.78
CA MET A 47 0.85 -11.73 8.94
C MET A 47 2.25 -11.81 8.33
N VAL A 48 3.01 -12.87 8.63
CA VAL A 48 4.35 -13.10 8.06
C VAL A 48 4.27 -13.20 6.53
N PHE A 49 3.28 -13.92 6.00
CA PHE A 49 3.08 -14.07 4.56
C PHE A 49 2.84 -12.71 3.86
N ILE A 50 1.97 -11.86 4.42
CA ILE A 50 1.71 -10.53 3.87
C ILE A 50 2.96 -9.64 3.92
N LEU A 51 3.69 -9.66 5.04
CA LEU A 51 4.92 -8.89 5.19
C LEU A 51 6.01 -9.33 4.21
N LEU A 52 6.15 -10.65 3.98
CA LEU A 52 7.11 -11.20 3.01
C LEU A 52 6.74 -10.82 1.58
N LEU A 53 5.46 -10.98 1.20
CA LEU A 53 4.98 -10.59 -0.13
C LEU A 53 5.23 -9.10 -0.39
N TYR A 54 4.91 -8.25 0.58
CA TYR A 54 5.08 -6.81 0.42
C TYR A 54 6.56 -6.39 0.39
N SER A 55 7.39 -7.02 1.23
CA SER A 55 8.84 -6.80 1.20
C SER A 55 9.42 -7.21 -0.16
N GLY A 56 9.01 -8.36 -0.71
CA GLY A 56 9.38 -8.80 -2.05
C GLY A 56 8.95 -7.80 -3.14
N PHE A 57 7.72 -7.28 -3.06
CA PHE A 57 7.24 -6.24 -3.97
C PHE A 57 8.12 -4.98 -3.92
N ILE A 58 8.47 -4.50 -2.72
CA ILE A 58 9.34 -3.34 -2.55
C ILE A 58 10.74 -3.58 -3.09
N LEU A 59 11.31 -4.76 -2.87
CA LEU A 59 12.62 -5.11 -3.40
C LEU A 59 12.61 -5.13 -4.93
N VAL A 60 11.60 -5.74 -5.55
CA VAL A 60 11.45 -5.75 -7.01
C VAL A 60 11.27 -4.33 -7.55
N ALA A 61 10.47 -3.49 -6.88
CA ALA A 61 10.28 -2.09 -7.26
C ALA A 61 11.59 -1.30 -7.15
N THR A 62 12.34 -1.50 -6.08
CA THR A 62 13.65 -0.88 -5.82
C THR A 62 14.64 -1.23 -6.93
N VAL A 63 14.79 -2.52 -7.24
CA VAL A 63 15.68 -2.99 -8.33
C VAL A 63 15.27 -2.39 -9.67
N LYS A 64 13.96 -2.41 -10.01
CA LYS A 64 13.46 -1.83 -11.25
C LYS A 64 13.73 -0.32 -11.34
N MET A 65 13.54 0.42 -10.25
CA MET A 65 13.77 1.86 -10.20
C MET A 65 15.26 2.20 -10.28
N SER A 66 16.12 1.50 -9.54
CA SER A 66 17.58 1.68 -9.60
C SER A 66 18.15 1.37 -10.98
N ASN A 67 17.69 0.28 -11.61
CA ASN A 67 18.08 -0.05 -12.99
C ASN A 67 17.62 1.03 -13.98
N LYS A 68 16.37 1.50 -13.87
CA LYS A 68 15.86 2.55 -14.75
C LYS A 68 16.59 3.89 -14.56
N ALA A 69 16.98 4.22 -13.33
CA ALA A 69 17.72 5.43 -13.02
C ALA A 69 19.23 5.34 -13.38
N GLY A 70 19.72 4.16 -13.72
CA GLY A 70 21.14 3.91 -14.00
C GLY A 70 22.04 4.05 -12.77
N THR A 71 21.47 4.10 -11.55
CA THR A 71 22.23 4.27 -10.32
C THR A 71 21.64 3.49 -9.15
N TRP A 72 22.51 2.81 -8.42
CA TRP A 72 22.18 2.04 -7.22
C TRP A 72 22.44 2.81 -5.93
N ARG A 73 22.94 4.05 -6.03
CA ARG A 73 23.27 4.89 -4.87
C ARG A 73 22.08 5.08 -3.92
N TYR A 74 20.88 5.15 -4.46
CA TYR A 74 19.65 5.37 -3.68
C TYR A 74 18.90 4.07 -3.36
N ALA A 75 19.40 2.91 -3.80
CA ALA A 75 18.73 1.62 -3.60
C ALA A 75 18.41 1.32 -2.13
N PRO A 76 19.27 1.63 -1.14
CA PRO A 76 18.93 1.40 0.28
C PRO A 76 17.83 2.32 0.82
N LEU A 77 17.67 3.51 0.22
CA LEU A 77 16.69 4.51 0.66
C LEU A 77 15.32 4.30 0.01
N LEU A 78 15.29 3.74 -1.20
CA LEU A 78 14.06 3.50 -1.97
C LEU A 78 13.01 2.67 -1.21
N PRO A 79 13.35 1.59 -0.49
CA PRO A 79 12.39 0.86 0.33
C PRO A 79 11.65 1.76 1.33
N ALA A 80 12.37 2.58 2.08
CA ALA A 80 11.77 3.48 3.07
C ALA A 80 10.85 4.53 2.40
N ILE A 81 11.28 5.10 1.28
CA ILE A 81 10.48 6.06 0.50
C ILE A 81 9.20 5.39 -0.02
N LEU A 82 9.32 4.18 -0.61
CA LEU A 82 8.19 3.43 -1.13
C LEU A 82 7.21 3.08 -0.02
N MET A 83 7.69 2.63 1.15
CA MET A 83 6.84 2.37 2.32
C MET A 83 6.07 3.63 2.74
N ALA A 84 6.77 4.75 2.94
CA ALA A 84 6.15 6.01 3.35
C ALA A 84 5.10 6.47 2.35
N LEU A 85 5.37 6.32 1.05
CA LEU A 85 4.44 6.68 -0.02
C LEU A 85 3.20 5.79 -0.02
N HIS A 86 3.35 4.46 0.08
CA HIS A 86 2.22 3.53 0.10
C HIS A 86 1.36 3.72 1.35
N LEU A 87 1.97 3.91 2.52
CA LEU A 87 1.25 4.17 3.77
C LEU A 87 0.50 5.49 3.72
N SER A 88 1.19 6.59 3.39
CA SER A 88 0.58 7.93 3.35
C SER A 88 -0.53 8.01 2.31
N TRP A 89 -0.32 7.41 1.15
CA TRP A 89 -1.28 7.46 0.06
C TRP A 89 -2.47 6.53 0.31
N GLY A 90 -2.23 5.29 0.71
CA GLY A 90 -3.29 4.33 1.03
C GLY A 90 -4.16 4.80 2.20
N ALA A 91 -3.54 5.31 3.28
CA ALA A 91 -4.27 5.82 4.44
C ALA A 91 -5.10 7.04 4.06
N GLY A 92 -4.52 7.92 3.22
CA GLY A 92 -5.25 9.04 2.63
C GLY A 92 -6.48 8.59 1.83
N VAL A 93 -6.36 7.56 0.98
CA VAL A 93 -7.49 7.04 0.19
C VAL A 93 -8.61 6.53 1.10
N TRP A 94 -8.30 5.73 2.12
CA TRP A 94 -9.28 5.26 3.10
C TRP A 94 -9.93 6.44 3.85
N TRP A 95 -9.13 7.39 4.32
CA TRP A 95 -9.64 8.59 5.00
C TRP A 95 -10.61 9.39 4.13
N GLY A 96 -10.25 9.65 2.86
CA GLY A 96 -11.11 10.36 1.91
C GLY A 96 -12.34 9.58 1.48
N PHE A 97 -12.30 8.24 1.53
CA PHE A 97 -13.47 7.41 1.28
C PHE A 97 -14.48 7.49 2.44
N PHE A 98 -14.00 7.47 3.69
CA PHE A 98 -14.85 7.49 4.90
C PHE A 98 -15.30 8.89 5.34
N THR A 99 -14.52 9.94 5.05
CA THR A 99 -14.91 11.32 5.40
C THR A 99 -16.16 11.69 4.59
N ARG A 100 -17.25 12.03 5.28
CA ARG A 100 -18.49 12.52 4.64
C ARG A 100 -18.18 13.86 3.96
N SER A 101 -18.65 14.01 2.72
CA SER A 101 -18.72 15.31 2.06
C SER A 101 -19.54 16.26 2.94
N ILE A 102 -18.91 17.34 3.40
CA ILE A 102 -19.63 18.58 3.71
C ILE A 102 -20.00 19.21 2.36
#